data_AF-A0A3B9EB40-F1
#
_entry.id   AF-A0A3B9EB40-F1
#
_cell.length_a   1.000
_cell.length_b   1.000
_cell.length_c   1.000
_cell.angle_alpha   90.00
_cell.angle_beta   90.00
_cell.angle_gamma   90.00
#
_symmetry.space_group_name_H-M   'P 1'
#
loop_
_entity.id
_entity.type
_entity.pdbx_description
1 polymer ?
#
loop_
_entity_poly.entity_id
_entity_poly.type
_entity_poly.pdbx_seq_one_letter_code
_entity_poly.pdbx_strand_id
1 'polypeptide(L)' 'MKRNKKLLGEIMMTHGFISVEHIIRARYKQINDSSKKIGECLVEMGCINRQQLAYAIREQNPEQR' A
#
# COMPACT_ATOMS: atom_id res chain seq x y z
N MET A 1 -13.40 -18.08 8.07
CA MET A 1 -13.43 -17.57 6.67
C MET A 1 -12.73 -16.22 6.62
N LYS A 2 -11.47 -16.16 6.17
CA LYS A 2 -10.73 -14.89 6.03
C LYS A 2 -11.36 -14.10 4.88
N ARG A 3 -11.93 -12.93 5.16
CA ARG A 3 -12.37 -11.99 4.13
C ARG A 3 -11.16 -11.75 3.21
N ASN A 4 -11.27 -12.21 1.97
CA ASN A 4 -10.28 -12.06 0.89
C ASN A 4 -10.19 -10.58 0.46
N LYS A 5 -9.87 -9.67 1.39
CA LYS A 5 -9.46 -8.32 1.04
C LYS A 5 -8.03 -8.44 0.54
N LYS A 6 -7.84 -8.32 -0.77
CA LYS A 6 -6.50 -8.19 -1.37
C LYS A 6 -5.71 -7.15 -0.57
N LEU A 7 -4.48 -7.46 -0.18
CA LEU A 7 -3.65 -6.51 0.53
C LEU A 7 -3.22 -5.40 -0.45
N LEU A 8 -3.25 -4.15 0.00
CA LEU A 8 -2.84 -3.01 -0.82
C LEU A 8 -1.42 -3.21 -1.39
N GLY A 9 -0.52 -3.76 -0.57
CA GLY A 9 0.85 -4.07 -0.98
C GLY A 9 0.93 -5.13 -2.09
N GLU A 10 0.07 -6.15 -2.08
CA GLU A 10 0.03 -7.16 -3.14
C GLU A 10 -0.46 -6.55 -4.46
N ILE A 11 -1.51 -5.73 -4.42
CA ILE A 11 -2.03 -5.02 -5.61
C ILE A 11 -0.92 -4.15 -6.23
N MET A 12 -0.26 -3.33 -5.41
CA MET A 12 0.82 -2.47 -5.89
C MET A 12 2.01 -3.25 -6.46
N MET A 13 2.31 -4.43 -5.90
CA MET A 13 3.38 -5.30 -6.38
C MET A 13 2.99 -5.99 -7.69
N THR A 14 1.73 -6.41 -7.85
CA THR A 14 1.19 -6.94 -9.12
C THR A 14 1.26 -5.92 -10.25
N HIS A 15 1.00 -4.64 -9.95
CA HIS A 15 1.12 -3.54 -10.93
C HIS A 15 2.57 -3.05 -11.14
N GLY A 16 3.55 -3.65 -10.46
CA GLY A 16 4.97 -3.27 -10.60
C GLY A 16 5.31 -1.90 -10.00
N PHE A 17 4.45 -1.33 -9.15
CA PHE A 17 4.69 -0.03 -8.52
C PHE A 17 5.66 -0.12 -7.35
N ILE A 18 5.68 -1.25 -6.64
CA ILE A 18 6.56 -1.48 -5.49
C ILE A 18 7.15 -2.89 -5.52
N SER A 19 8.22 -3.07 -4.76
CA SER A 19 8.90 -4.35 -4.56
C SER A 19 8.76 -4.78 -3.10
N VAL A 20 9.03 -6.05 -2.82
CA VAL A 20 9.00 -6.59 -1.44
C VAL A 20 9.87 -5.75 -0.49
N GLU A 21 11.04 -5.29 -0.94
CA GLU A 21 11.92 -4.42 -0.15
C GLU A 21 11.26 -3.10 0.25
N HIS A 22 10.48 -2.49 -0.65
CA HIS A 22 9.74 -1.26 -0.37
C HIS A 22 8.67 -1.49 0.70
N ILE A 23 7.97 -2.63 0.65
CA ILE A 23 6.99 -3.01 1.68
C ILE A 23 7.68 -3.20 3.04
N ILE A 24 8.83 -3.89 3.07
CA ILE A 24 9.57 -4.12 4.31
C ILE A 24 9.98 -2.79 4.93
N ARG A 25 10.56 -1.88 4.14
CA ARG A 25 10.97 -0.55 4.63
C ARG A 25 9.80 0.30 5.09
N ALA A 26 8.70 0.31 4.35
CA ALA A 26 7.48 1.03 4.74
C ALA A 26 6.86 0.45 6.03
N ARG A 27 6.92 -0.88 6.21
CA ARG A 27 6.46 -1.56 7.42
C ARG A 27 7.33 -1.22 8.63
N TYR A 28 8.65 -1.13 8.46
CA TYR A 28 9.55 -0.65 9.50
C TYR A 28 9.19 0.78 9.95
N LYS A 29 8.93 1.69 8.99
CA LYS A 29 8.45 3.04 9.32
C LYS A 29 7.09 3.01 10.04
N GLN A 30 6.16 2.19 9.59
CA GLN A 30 4.86 2.05 10.23
C GLN A 30 4.94 1.50 11.66
N ILE A 31 5.88 0.60 11.95
CA ILE A 31 6.08 0.09 13.31
C ILE A 31 6.54 1.21 14.24
N ASN A 32 7.42 2.09 13.75
CA ASN A 32 7.88 3.26 14.51
C ASN A 32 6.79 4.35 14.61
N ASP A 33 5.93 4.47 13.59
CA ASP A 33 4.82 5.43 13.51
C ASP A 33 3.48 4.71 13.28
N SER A 34 2.94 4.10 14.34
CA SER A 34 1.74 3.25 14.26
C SER A 34 0.47 4.00 13.80
N SER A 35 0.45 5.33 13.90
CA SER A 35 -0.63 6.15 13.34
C SER A 35 -0.63 6.22 11.81
N LYS A 36 0.49 5.91 11.15
CA LYS A 36 0.60 6.00 9.69
C LYS A 36 0.15 4.71 9.03
N LYS A 37 -0.54 4.84 7.90
CA LYS A 37 -0.88 3.70 7.04
C LYS A 37 0.32 3.37 6.15
N ILE A 38 0.49 2.09 5.82
CA ILE A 38 1.60 1.64 4.97
C ILE A 38 1.63 2.35 3.61
N GLY A 39 0.45 2.67 3.04
CA GLY A 39 0.32 3.45 1.80
C GLY A 39 0.88 4.87 1.92
N GLU A 40 0.65 5.54 3.06
CA GLU A 40 1.20 6.87 3.33
C GLU A 40 2.72 6.80 3.49
N CYS A 41 3.23 5.79 4.20
CA CYS A 41 4.67 5.56 4.32
C CYS A 41 5.33 5.33 2.96
N LEU A 42 4.68 4.58 2.06
CA LEU A 42 5.20 4.36 0.70
C LEU A 42 5.24 5.65 -0.12
N VAL A 43 4.26 6.55 0.05
CA VAL A 43 4.27 7.88 -0.58
C VAL A 43 5.36 8.78 0.00
N GLU A 44 5.47 8.84 1.33
CA GLU A 44 6.51 9.63 2.00
C GLU A 44 7.92 9.15 1.68
N MET A 45 8.09 7.86 1.40
CA MET A 45 9.36 7.28 0.97
C MET A 45 9.69 7.54 -0.50
N GLY A 46 8.75 8.10 -1.29
CA GLY A 46 8.91 8.27 -2.73
C GLY A 46 8.85 6.96 -3.53
N CYS A 47 8.40 5.85 -2.91
CA CYS A 47 8.24 4.56 -3.59
C CYS A 47 7.05 4.57 -4.54
N ILE A 48 5.99 5.30 -4.20
CA ILE A 48 4.80 5.50 -5.02
C ILE A 48 4.35 6.95 -4.96
N ASN A 49 3.59 7.40 -5.96
CA ASN A 49 2.90 8.68 -5.92
C ASN A 49 1.45 8.54 -5.38
N ARG A 50 0.82 9.67 -5.06
CA ARG A 50 -0.57 9.69 -4.55
C ARG A 50 -1.58 9.11 -5.54
N GLN A 51 -1.33 9.23 -6.85
CA GLN A 51 -2.23 8.70 -7.89
C GLN A 51 -2.20 7.16 -7.92
N GLN A 52 -1.01 6.56 -7.81
CA GLN A 52 -0.81 5.11 -7.71
C GLN A 52 -1.41 4.56 -6.42
N LEU A 53 -1.26 5.30 -5.31
CA LEU A 53 -1.92 4.96 -4.05
C LEU A 53 -3.45 4.95 -4.20
N ALA A 54 -4.02 6.01 -4.78
CA ALA A 54 -5.46 6.10 -5.01
C ALA A 54 -5.97 4.98 -5.94
N TYR A 55 -5.22 4.67 -7.01
CA TYR A 55 -5.55 3.57 -7.91
C TYR A 55 -5.59 2.22 -7.18
N ALA A 56 -4.55 1.92 -6.40
CA ALA A 56 -4.46 0.68 -5.64
C ALA A 56 -5.54 0.57 -4.55
N ILE A 57 -5.93 1.68 -3.91
CA ILE A 57 -7.04 1.72 -2.94
C ILE A 57 -8.37 1.43 -3.64
N ARG A 58 -8.59 1.99 -4.84
CA ARG A 58 -9.80 1.73 -5.64
C ARG A 58 -9.90 0.27 -6.06
N GLU A 59 -8.78 -0.33 -6.47
CA GLU A 59 -8.69 -1.76 -6.76
C GLU A 59 -8.91 -2.64 -5.53
N GLN A 60 -8.44 -2.19 -4.36
CA GLN A 60 -8.62 -2.91 -3.11
C GLN A 60 -10.08 -2.92 -2.64
N ASN A 61 -10.80 -1.81 -2.86
CA ASN A 61 -12.18 -1.62 -2.43
C ASN A 61 -13.04 -1.08 -3.58
N PRO A 62 -13.42 -1.94 -4.54
CA PRO A 62 -14.19 -1.51 -5.72
C PRO A 62 -15.60 -1.01 -5.37
N GLU A 63 -16.08 -1.26 -4.15
CA GLU A 63 -17.41 -0.86 -3.66
C GLU A 63 -17.51 0.61 -3.24
N GLN A 64 -16.41 1.38 -3.30
CA GLN A 64 -16.39 2.79 -2.86
C GLN A 64 -16.89 3.81 -3.92
N ARG A 65 -17.83 3.40 -4.79
CA ARG A 65 -18.46 4.27 -5.79
C ARG A 65 -19.52 5.19 -5.19
#